data_AF-A0A7S1D964-F1
#
_entry.id   AF-A0A7S1D964-F1
#
_cell.length_a   1.000
_cell.length_b   1.000
_cell.length_c   1.000
_cell.angle_alpha   90.00
_cell.angle_beta   90.00
_cell.angle_gamma   90.00
#
_symmetry.space_group_name_H-M   'P 1'
#
loop_
_entity.id
_entity.type
_entity.pdbx_description
1 polymer ?
#
loop_
_entity_poly.entity_id
_entity_poly.type
_entity_poly.pdbx_seq_one_letter_code
_entity_poly.pdbx_strand_id
1 'polypeptide(L)'
;VGKPLTGLQYQIHRENKNGDDGSDVDKVTSDGELGEIVLLGAQLDEFSGYLNRDSLTRGKFKHLLDERGEHRYAYRTGDRGFICEDTGDLHILGRIDGQDG
;
A
#
# COMPACT_ATOMS: atom_id res chain seq x y z
N VAL A 1 -12.35 8.27 -5.99
CA VAL A 1 -11.58 7.62 -4.91
C VAL A 1 -12.42 7.55 -3.63
N GLY A 2 -13.63 7.00 -3.73
CA GLY A 2 -14.53 6.83 -2.58
C GLY A 2 -14.11 5.63 -1.70
N LYS A 3 -15.03 5.17 -0.85
CA LYS A 3 -14.76 4.06 0.08
C LYS A 3 -14.35 2.77 -0.66
N PRO A 4 -13.46 1.96 -0.07
CA PRO A 4 -12.99 0.75 -0.71
C PRO A 4 -14.12 -0.29 -0.81
N LEU A 5 -13.98 -1.21 -1.77
CA LEU A 5 -14.86 -2.37 -1.88
C LEU A 5 -14.72 -3.26 -0.64
N THR A 6 -15.78 -4.02 -0.31
CA THR A 6 -15.78 -4.93 0.84
C THR A 6 -14.56 -5.86 0.82
N GLY A 7 -13.78 -5.85 1.91
CA GLY A 7 -12.59 -6.68 2.08
C GLY A 7 -11.30 -6.07 1.53
N LEU A 8 -11.36 -4.93 0.83
CA LEU A 8 -10.20 -4.13 0.44
C LEU A 8 -10.02 -2.99 1.45
N GLN A 9 -8.77 -2.69 1.80
CA GLN A 9 -8.39 -1.59 2.67
C GLN A 9 -7.24 -0.81 2.02
N TYR A 10 -7.06 0.44 2.44
CA TYR A 10 -5.88 1.22 2.11
C TYR A 10 -5.21 1.74 3.37
N GLN A 11 -3.90 1.91 3.30
CA GLN A 11 -3.07 2.55 4.31
C GLN A 11 -2.11 3.52 3.64
N ILE A 12 -1.60 4.46 4.43
CA ILE A 12 -0.50 5.32 3.99
C ILE A 12 0.80 4.77 4.60
N HIS A 13 1.77 4.47 3.75
CA HIS A 13 3.10 4.01 4.16
C HIS A 13 4.15 5.02 3.71
N ARG A 14 5.29 5.07 4.40
CA ARG A 14 6.38 5.96 4.01
C ARG A 14 6.87 5.62 2.61
N GLU A 15 7.25 6.65 1.87
CA GLU A 15 7.82 6.48 0.54
C GLU A 15 9.14 5.71 0.64
N ASN A 16 9.11 4.46 0.19
CA ASN A 16 10.29 3.64 0.19
C ASN A 16 11.06 3.88 -1.11
N LYS A 17 12.03 4.80 -1.03
CA LYS A 17 12.91 5.27 -2.11
C LYS A 17 14.01 4.27 -2.49
N ASN A 18 14.25 3.25 -1.66
CA ASN A 18 15.40 2.34 -1.80
C ASN A 18 15.01 0.87 -2.08
N GLY A 19 13.70 0.57 -2.22
CA GLY A 19 13.24 -0.80 -2.50
C GLY A 19 13.40 -1.76 -1.32
N ASP A 20 13.41 -1.24 -0.08
CA ASP A 20 13.42 -2.06 1.13
C ASP A 20 12.17 -2.96 1.18
N ASP A 21 12.21 -4.03 1.95
CA ASP A 21 11.19 -5.07 1.91
C ASP A 21 9.84 -4.66 2.53
N GLY A 22 9.70 -3.43 3.00
CA GLY A 22 8.43 -2.90 3.50
C GLY A 22 8.05 -3.59 4.80
N SER A 23 8.52 -3.07 5.92
CA SER A 23 8.17 -3.62 7.23
C SER A 23 6.87 -2.97 7.75
N ASP A 24 6.17 -3.60 8.70
CA ASP A 24 5.03 -2.97 9.41
C ASP A 24 5.37 -1.58 10.00
N VAL A 25 6.66 -1.31 10.18
CA VAL A 25 7.23 -0.06 10.70
C VAL A 25 7.17 1.10 9.68
N ASP A 26 6.78 0.83 8.42
CA ASP A 26 6.64 1.84 7.38
C ASP A 26 5.28 2.52 7.35
N LYS A 27 4.29 2.01 8.10
CA LYS A 27 2.97 2.66 8.18
C LYS A 27 3.09 4.06 8.77
N VAL A 28 2.57 5.04 8.04
CA VAL A 28 2.42 6.41 8.53
C VAL A 28 1.24 6.45 9.50
N THR A 29 1.49 6.98 10.70
CA THR A 29 0.49 7.03 11.78
C THR A 29 0.07 8.45 12.15
N SER A 30 0.75 9.48 11.63
CA SER A 30 0.37 10.87 11.84
C SER A 30 -0.74 11.28 10.87
N ASP A 31 -1.76 11.97 11.38
CA ASP A 31 -2.88 12.47 10.58
C ASP A 31 -2.41 13.38 9.43
N GLY A 32 -3.02 13.20 8.25
CA GLY A 32 -2.76 13.99 7.06
C GLY A 32 -1.34 13.87 6.48
N GLU A 33 -0.50 13.00 7.04
CA GLU A 33 0.90 12.86 6.59
C GLU A 33 0.94 12.18 5.21
N LEU A 34 1.77 12.76 4.33
CA LEU A 34 1.95 12.29 2.97
C LEU A 34 2.77 11.00 2.95
N GLY A 35 2.31 10.05 2.16
CA GLY A 35 3.06 8.84 1.86
C GLY A 35 2.54 8.14 0.63
N GLU A 36 2.94 6.89 0.46
CA GLU A 36 2.40 6.00 -0.55
C GLU A 36 1.08 5.39 -0.12
N ILE A 37 0.15 5.31 -1.05
CA ILE A 37 -1.09 4.57 -0.92
C ILE A 37 -0.78 3.08 -1.09
N VAL A 38 -1.01 2.29 -0.05
CA VAL A 38 -0.80 0.84 -0.04
C VAL A 38 -2.14 0.15 0.09
N LEU A 39 -2.38 -0.86 -0.74
CA LEU A 39 -3.60 -1.66 -0.71
C LEU A 39 -3.38 -2.94 0.10
N LEU A 40 -4.38 -3.33 0.87
CA LEU A 40 -4.40 -4.57 1.66
C LEU A 40 -5.76 -5.25 1.51
N GLY A 41 -5.83 -6.56 1.72
CA GLY A 41 -7.11 -7.27 1.82
C GLY A 41 -7.13 -8.64 1.17
N ALA A 42 -8.25 -9.34 1.34
CA ALA A 42 -8.40 -10.74 0.95
C ALA A 42 -8.07 -11.01 -0.53
N GLN A 43 -8.39 -10.07 -1.42
CA GLN A 43 -8.09 -10.23 -2.86
C GLN A 43 -6.59 -10.24 -3.15
N LEU A 44 -5.80 -9.49 -2.38
CA LEU A 44 -4.34 -9.49 -2.51
C LEU A 44 -3.76 -10.76 -1.87
N ASP A 45 -4.34 -11.23 -0.77
CA ASP A 45 -3.93 -12.49 -0.15
C ASP A 45 -4.19 -13.71 -1.05
N GLU A 46 -5.29 -13.71 -1.81
CA GLU A 46 -5.67 -14.82 -2.71
C GLU A 46 -4.99 -14.77 -4.09
N PHE A 47 -4.68 -13.57 -4.61
CA PHE A 47 -4.22 -13.38 -5.99
C PHE A 47 -2.94 -12.53 -6.12
N SER A 48 -2.05 -12.57 -5.12
CA SER A 48 -0.81 -11.79 -5.14
C SER A 48 0.14 -12.21 -6.26
N GLY A 49 0.37 -11.30 -7.22
CA GLY A 49 1.49 -11.37 -8.13
C GLY A 49 1.16 -11.20 -9.61
N TYR A 50 2.24 -11.16 -10.39
CA TYR A 50 2.21 -11.05 -11.84
C TYR A 50 2.70 -12.34 -12.48
N LEU A 51 1.95 -12.83 -13.47
CA LEU A 51 2.28 -14.06 -14.19
C LEU A 51 3.70 -14.00 -14.77
N ASN A 52 4.54 -14.96 -14.39
CA ASN A 52 5.94 -15.11 -14.84
C ASN A 52 6.84 -13.88 -14.57
N ARG A 53 6.57 -13.11 -13.52
CA ARG A 53 7.28 -11.87 -13.20
C ARG A 53 7.67 -11.77 -11.72
N ASP A 54 8.27 -12.83 -11.18
CA ASP A 54 8.55 -12.98 -9.74
C ASP A 54 9.31 -11.81 -9.11
N SER A 55 10.30 -11.25 -9.81
CA SER A 55 11.07 -10.09 -9.30
C SER A 55 10.19 -8.84 -9.15
N LEU A 56 9.26 -8.62 -10.09
CA LEU A 56 8.30 -7.51 -10.01
C LEU A 56 7.24 -7.79 -8.95
N THR A 57 6.78 -9.05 -8.86
CA THR A 57 5.87 -9.50 -7.79
C THR A 57 6.45 -9.19 -6.42
N ARG A 58 7.68 -9.62 -6.12
CA ARG A 58 8.35 -9.32 -4.82
C ARG A 58 8.60 -7.82 -4.60
N GLY A 59 8.74 -7.04 -5.67
CA GLY A 59 8.91 -5.59 -5.58
C GLY A 59 7.62 -4.86 -5.19
N LYS A 60 6.47 -5.33 -5.67
CA LYS A 60 5.17 -4.67 -5.53
C LYS A 60 4.28 -5.27 -4.44
N PHE A 61 4.30 -6.59 -4.28
CA PHE A 61 3.57 -7.34 -3.28
C PHE A 61 4.49 -7.65 -2.10
N LYS A 62 4.33 -6.88 -1.02
CA LYS A 62 5.12 -6.98 0.20
C LYS A 62 4.41 -7.84 1.23
N HIS A 63 5.19 -8.59 2.00
CA HIS A 63 4.68 -9.39 3.10
C HIS A 63 4.66 -8.55 4.36
N LEU A 64 3.56 -8.62 5.10
CA LEU A 64 3.42 -7.97 6.40
C LEU A 64 2.75 -8.93 7.40
N LEU A 65 2.90 -8.64 8.69
CA LEU A 65 2.19 -9.36 9.74
C LEU A 65 1.05 -8.47 10.23
N ASP A 66 -0.18 -8.96 10.21
CA ASP A 66 -1.27 -8.21 10.82
C ASP A 66 -1.17 -8.23 12.35
N GLU A 67 -2.07 -7.49 13.02
CA GLU A 67 -2.11 -7.38 14.48
C GLU A 67 -2.28 -8.74 15.21
N ARG A 68 -2.70 -9.78 14.48
CA ARG A 68 -2.88 -11.14 14.98
C ARG A 68 -1.69 -12.05 14.65
N GLY A 69 -0.66 -11.52 13.97
CA GLY A 69 0.51 -12.24 13.53
C GLY A 69 0.28 -13.10 12.29
N GLU A 70 -0.81 -12.89 11.55
CA GLU A 70 -1.05 -13.59 10.29
C GLU A 70 -0.30 -12.92 9.14
N HIS A 71 0.28 -13.72 8.25
CA HIS A 71 0.92 -13.21 7.03
C HIS A 71 -0.13 -12.64 6.07
N ARG A 72 0.10 -11.41 5.63
CA ARG A 72 -0.73 -10.67 4.68
C ARG A 72 0.11 -10.11 3.55
N TYR A 73 -0.54 -9.85 2.42
CA TYR A 73 0.05 -9.10 1.32
C TYR A 73 -0.39 -7.63 1.34
N ALA A 74 0.58 -6.74 1.18
CA ALA A 74 0.39 -5.34 0.81
C ALA A 74 0.81 -5.12 -0.64
N TYR A 75 -0.01 -4.40 -1.41
CA TYR A 75 0.35 -3.96 -2.74
C TYR A 75 0.73 -2.48 -2.76
N ARG A 76 1.97 -2.21 -3.16
CA ARG A 76 2.53 -0.86 -3.31
C ARG A 76 2.17 -0.25 -4.66
N THR A 77 1.24 0.70 -4.65
CA THR A 77 0.66 1.29 -5.86
C THR A 77 1.64 2.18 -6.62
N GLY A 78 2.59 2.82 -5.92
CA GLY A 78 3.42 3.92 -6.41
C GLY A 78 2.72 5.28 -6.40
N ASP A 79 1.49 5.37 -5.88
CA ASP A 79 0.72 6.61 -5.81
C ASP A 79 0.95 7.30 -4.47
N ARG A 80 1.22 8.61 -4.50
CA ARG A 80 1.37 9.47 -3.33
C ARG A 80 0.01 10.02 -2.91
N GLY A 81 -0.27 10.01 -1.61
CA GLY A 81 -1.50 10.53 -1.05
C GLY A 81 -1.49 10.61 0.48
N PHE A 82 -2.64 10.96 1.03
CA PHE A 82 -2.91 10.94 2.47
C PHE A 82 -4.39 10.65 2.73
N ILE A 83 -4.72 10.30 3.97
CA ILE A 83 -6.10 10.13 4.45
C ILE A 83 -6.43 11.33 5.33
N CYS A 84 -7.57 11.98 5.07
CA CYS A 84 -8.09 13.01 5.96
C CYS A 84 -8.83 12.32 7.12
N GLU A 85 -8.36 12.43 8.37
CA GLU A 85 -9.03 11.77 9.51
C GLU A 85 -10.48 12.23 9.74
N ASP A 86 -10.76 13.53 9.56
CA ASP A 86 -12.10 14.09 9.78
C ASP A 86 -13.18 13.44 8.91
N THR A 87 -12.81 13.06 7.69
CA THR A 87 -13.74 12.51 6.69
C THR A 87 -13.52 11.03 6.40
N GLY A 88 -12.30 10.54 6.66
CA GLY A 88 -11.80 9.24 6.21
C GLY A 88 -11.46 9.20 4.71
N ASP A 89 -11.53 10.33 4.02
CA ASP A 89 -11.37 10.38 2.57
C ASP A 89 -9.90 10.28 2.14
N LEU A 90 -9.67 9.49 1.09
CA LEU A 90 -8.36 9.30 0.48
C LEU A 90 -8.11 10.40 -0.56
N HIS A 91 -7.07 11.19 -0.34
CA HIS A 91 -6.58 12.19 -1.29
C HIS A 91 -5.39 11.66 -2.07
N ILE A 92 -5.51 11.60 -3.40
CA ILE A 92 -4.43 11.16 -4.29
C ILE A 92 -3.77 12.40 -4.92
N LEU A 93 -2.45 12.50 -4.77
CA LEU A 93 -1.66 13.65 -5.22
C LEU A 93 -0.86 13.40 -6.50
N GLY A 94 -0.63 12.13 -6.88
CA GLY A 94 0.09 11.77 -8.10
C GLY A 94 1.01 10.57 -7.89
N ARG A 95 2.01 10.39 -8.77
CA ARG A 95 2.99 9.29 -8.71
C ARG A 95 4.21 9.69 -7.88
N ILE A 96 4.79 8.75 -7.13
CA ILE A 96 5.97 8.99 -6.27
C ILE A 96 7.23 9.24 -7.09
N ASP A 97 7.44 8.45 -8.13
CA ASP A 97 8.67 8.40 -8.92
C ASP A 97 8.56 9.10 -10.29
N GLY A 98 7.41 9.71 -10.60
CA GLY A 98 7.16 10.29 -11.92
C GLY A 98 7.31 9.28 -13.07
N GLN A 99 7.38 7.98 -12.77
CA GLN A 99 7.37 6.95 -13.79
C GLN A 99 5.94 6.84 -14.31
N ASP A 100 5.74 7.44 -15.48
CA ASP A 100 4.62 7.16 -16.35
C ASP A 100 4.53 5.63 -16.54
N GLY A 101 3.32 5.11 -16.36
CA GLY A 101 3.02 3.67 -16.32
C GLY A 101 3.28 2.93 -17.63
#